data_AF-A0A0N0LZH8-F1
#
_entry.id   AF-A0A0N0LZH8-F1
#
_cell.length_a   1.000
_cell.length_b   1.000
_cell.length_c   1.000
_cell.angle_alpha   90.00
_cell.angle_beta   90.00
_cell.angle_gamma   90.00
#
_symmetry.space_group_name_H-M   'P 1'
#
loop_
_entity.id
_entity.type
_entity.pdbx_description
1 polymer ?
#
loop_
_entity_poly.entity_id
_entity_poly.type
_entity_poly.pdbx_seq_one_letter_code
_entity_poly.pdbx_strand_id
1 'polypeptide(L)'
;MIELSKAEFEVLDALWVNYPATASQIIERLSDEKQWHEKTIKTLLGRLVKKGALSFEKDGRQYIYTPCMERAEYTLKESQNFIERFFSGRIAPLVSGFAKSEQLSQQDINELKKVIDEWEKQQK
;
A
#
# COMPACT_ATOMS: atom_id res chain seq x y z
N MET A 1 13.13 -6.42 4.05
CA MET A 1 11.83 -6.01 3.49
C MET A 1 12.03 -4.65 2.85
N ILE A 2 11.38 -4.37 1.72
CA ILE A 2 11.53 -3.05 1.09
C ILE A 2 10.74 -2.04 1.91
N GLU A 3 11.42 -1.13 2.59
CA GLU A 3 10.78 -0.04 3.32
C GLU A 3 10.46 1.11 2.36
N LEU A 4 9.20 1.51 2.31
CA LEU A 4 8.74 2.63 1.48
C LEU A 4 8.41 3.82 2.38
N SER A 5 8.95 5.00 2.04
CA SER A 5 8.43 6.25 2.57
C SER A 5 7.01 6.49 2.06
N LYS A 6 6.25 7.35 2.74
CA LYS A 6 4.89 7.73 2.31
C LYS A 6 4.82 8.15 0.84
N ALA A 7 5.79 8.96 0.40
CA ALA A 7 5.88 9.42 -0.99
C ALA A 7 6.16 8.28 -1.98
N GLU A 8 7.03 7.33 -1.61
CA GLU A 8 7.33 6.16 -2.45
C GLU A 8 6.13 5.21 -2.53
N PHE A 9 5.42 5.02 -1.41
CA PHE A 9 4.19 4.24 -1.38
C PHE A 9 3.13 4.86 -2.28
N GLU A 10 2.89 6.17 -2.21
CA GLU A 10 1.90 6.86 -3.07
C GLU A 10 2.20 6.68 -4.56
N VAL A 11 3.48 6.79 -4.97
CA VAL A 11 3.88 6.53 -6.37
C VAL A 11 3.66 5.08 -6.77
N LEU A 12 3.97 4.14 -5.88
CA LEU A 12 3.77 2.72 -6.14
C LEU A 12 2.27 2.35 -6.18
N ASP A 13 1.45 2.97 -5.32
CA ASP A 13 -0.01 2.80 -5.27
C ASP A 13 -0.66 3.30 -6.56
N ALA A 14 -0.25 4.46 -7.06
CA ALA A 14 -0.69 4.95 -8.37
C ALA A 14 -0.28 4.03 -9.53
N LEU A 15 0.87 3.34 -9.43
CA LEU A 15 1.26 2.33 -10.41
C LEU A 15 0.39 1.08 -10.32
N TRP A 16 0.11 0.57 -9.12
CA TRP A 16 -0.70 -0.63 -8.91
C TRP A 16 -2.11 -0.54 -9.48
N VAL A 17 -2.68 0.66 -9.63
CA VAL A 17 -3.98 0.88 -10.28
C VAL A 17 -4.02 0.26 -11.69
N ASN A 18 -2.94 0.42 -12.47
CA ASN A 18 -2.82 -0.17 -13.80
C ASN A 18 -1.35 -0.18 -14.22
N TYR A 19 -0.75 -1.37 -14.28
CA TYR A 19 0.64 -1.58 -14.69
C TYR A 19 0.70 -2.64 -15.80
N PRO A 20 1.73 -2.62 -16.68
CA PRO A 20 2.87 -1.69 -16.71
C PRO A 20 2.48 -0.25 -17.10
N ALA A 21 3.24 0.76 -16.67
CA ALA A 21 2.94 2.15 -17.00
C ALA A 21 4.18 3.04 -17.16
N THR A 22 4.09 4.05 -18.00
CA THR A 22 5.13 5.09 -18.17
C THR A 22 5.12 6.09 -17.02
N ALA A 23 6.23 6.81 -16.83
CA ALA A 23 6.29 7.90 -15.85
C ALA A 23 5.16 8.93 -16.05
N SER A 24 4.82 9.28 -17.30
CA SER A 24 3.75 10.23 -17.61
C SER A 24 2.37 9.74 -17.16
N GLN A 25 2.05 8.46 -17.39
CA GLN A 25 0.79 7.87 -16.92
C GLN A 25 0.70 7.82 -15.40
N ILE A 26 1.82 7.55 -14.71
CA ILE A 26 1.86 7.58 -13.24
C ILE A 26 1.67 9.02 -12.72
N ILE A 27 2.28 10.01 -13.38
CA ILE A 27 2.12 11.43 -13.04
C ILE A 27 0.66 11.86 -13.19
N GLU A 28 0.01 11.51 -14.30
CA GLU A 28 -1.39 11.84 -14.53
C GLU A 28 -2.27 11.36 -13.38
N ARG A 29 -2.11 10.10 -12.95
CA ARG A 29 -2.87 9.52 -11.82
C ARG A 29 -2.60 10.20 -10.48
N LEU A 30 -1.40 10.71 -10.26
CA LEU A 30 -1.02 11.41 -9.01
C LEU A 30 -1.44 12.87 -9.01
N SER A 31 -1.61 13.47 -10.19
CA SER A 31 -1.88 14.90 -10.35
C SER A 31 -3.29 15.30 -9.91
N ASP A 32 -4.23 14.36 -9.95
CA ASP A 32 -5.62 14.57 -9.51
C ASP A 32 -5.74 14.77 -8.00
N GLU A 33 -4.84 14.18 -7.21
CA GLU A 33 -4.87 14.27 -5.75
C GLU A 33 -3.87 15.30 -5.19
N LYS A 34 -2.75 15.54 -5.87
CA LYS A 34 -1.64 16.40 -5.37
C LYS A 34 -0.85 17.03 -6.51
N GLN A 35 -0.45 18.30 -6.36
CA GLN A 35 0.42 19.00 -7.30
C GLN A 35 1.90 18.56 -7.17
N TRP A 36 2.21 17.34 -7.59
CA TRP A 36 3.60 16.88 -7.65
C TRP A 36 4.30 17.42 -8.89
N HIS A 37 5.53 17.92 -8.74
CA HIS A 37 6.40 18.18 -9.88
C HIS A 37 6.87 16.87 -10.51
N GLU A 38 6.86 16.79 -11.85
CA GLU A 38 7.33 15.63 -12.63
C GLU A 38 8.74 15.16 -12.20
N LYS A 39 9.64 16.10 -11.92
CA LYS A 39 11.01 15.77 -11.46
C LYS A 39 11.02 14.99 -10.15
N THR A 40 10.08 15.28 -9.25
CA THR A 40 9.93 14.56 -7.98
C THR A 40 9.49 13.13 -8.21
N ILE A 41 8.48 12.93 -9.07
CA ILE A 41 7.98 11.57 -9.38
C ILE A 41 9.08 10.74 -10.06
N LYS A 42 9.81 11.29 -11.03
CA LYS A 42 10.96 10.60 -11.64
C LYS A 42 12.05 10.24 -10.63
N THR A 43 12.30 11.11 -9.65
CA THR A 43 13.25 10.83 -8.57
C THR A 43 12.77 9.67 -7.69
N LEU A 44 11.48 9.63 -7.35
CA LEU A 44 10.88 8.56 -6.57
C LEU A 44 10.86 7.22 -7.32
N LEU A 45 10.51 7.22 -8.61
CA LEU A 45 10.60 6.04 -9.47
C LEU A 45 12.03 5.48 -9.49
N GLY A 46 13.04 6.34 -9.62
CA GLY A 46 14.44 5.93 -9.54
C GLY A 46 14.82 5.32 -8.17
N ARG A 47 14.29 5.84 -7.07
CA ARG A 47 14.51 5.28 -5.73
C ARG A 47 13.83 3.92 -5.57
N LEU A 48 12.59 3.79 -6.03
CA LEU A 48 11.82 2.55 -6.02
C LEU A 48 12.50 1.44 -6.83
N VAL A 49 13.04 1.77 -8.00
CA VAL A 49 13.86 0.85 -8.81
C VAL A 49 15.12 0.43 -8.05
N LYS A 50 15.85 1.39 -7.45
CA LYS A 50 17.05 1.07 -6.64
C LYS A 50 16.75 0.17 -5.44
N LYS A 51 15.56 0.30 -4.85
CA LYS A 51 15.08 -0.56 -3.76
C LYS A 51 14.60 -1.93 -4.23
N GLY A 52 14.46 -2.15 -5.54
CA GLY A 52 13.90 -3.37 -6.11
C GLY A 52 12.38 -3.47 -6.02
N ALA A 53 11.68 -2.39 -5.66
CA ALA A 53 10.22 -2.36 -5.62
C ALA A 53 9.61 -2.32 -7.03
N LEU A 54 10.36 -1.77 -7.98
CA LEU A 54 9.99 -1.65 -9.37
C LEU A 54 11.10 -2.20 -10.27
N SER A 55 10.71 -2.75 -11.41
CA SER A 55 11.55 -2.91 -12.57
C SER A 55 11.14 -1.88 -13.63
N PHE A 56 11.99 -1.70 -14.63
CA PHE A 56 11.63 -0.92 -15.80
C PHE A 56 12.19 -1.54 -17.06
N GLU A 57 11.48 -1.32 -18.16
CA GLU A 57 11.93 -1.63 -19.51
C GLU A 57 12.01 -0.34 -20.32
N LYS A 58 12.93 -0.30 -21.28
CA LYS A 58 13.10 0.85 -22.16
C LYS A 58 12.41 0.56 -23.48
N ASP A 59 11.38 1.35 -23.79
CA ASP A 59 10.70 1.32 -25.08
C ASP A 59 10.96 2.64 -25.82
N GLY A 60 11.91 2.59 -26.77
CA GLY A 60 12.41 3.76 -27.49
C GLY A 60 12.98 4.84 -26.57
N ARG A 61 12.22 5.93 -26.37
CA ARG A 61 12.57 7.07 -25.50
C ARG A 61 11.87 7.03 -24.14
N GLN A 62 10.95 6.10 -23.92
CA GLN A 62 10.16 5.99 -22.71
C GLN A 62 10.66 4.86 -21.82
N TYR A 63 10.43 5.02 -20.52
CA TYR A 63 10.61 3.96 -19.54
C TYR A 63 9.23 3.49 -19.10
N ILE A 64 9.02 2.18 -19.15
CA ILE A 64 7.80 1.50 -18.73
C ILE A 64 8.14 0.79 -17.42
N TYR A 65 7.42 1.12 -16.34
CA TYR A 65 7.65 0.60 -15.00
C TYR A 65 6.66 -0.50 -14.66
N THR A 66 7.15 -1.52 -13.95
CA THR A 66 6.36 -2.67 -13.48
C THR A 66 6.68 -2.91 -12.01
N PRO A 67 5.67 -3.12 -11.14
CA PRO A 67 5.91 -3.48 -9.75
C PRO A 67 6.50 -4.89 -9.64
N CYS A 68 7.52 -5.03 -8.79
CA CYS A 68 8.14 -6.32 -8.47
C CYS A 68 7.50 -7.01 -7.26
N MET A 69 6.38 -6.47 -6.78
CA MET A 69 5.72 -6.89 -5.55
C MET A 69 4.23 -6.62 -5.61
N GLU A 70 3.45 -7.50 -5.00
CA GLU A 70 1.99 -7.37 -4.96
C GLU A 70 1.56 -6.41 -3.86
N ARG A 71 0.54 -5.60 -4.17
CA ARG A 71 -0.04 -4.64 -3.24
C ARG A 71 -0.55 -5.32 -1.96
N ALA A 72 -1.31 -6.39 -2.11
CA ALA A 72 -1.92 -7.10 -0.99
C ALA A 72 -0.86 -7.70 -0.04
N GLU A 73 0.18 -8.34 -0.59
CA GLU A 73 1.28 -8.90 0.19
C GLU A 73 2.04 -7.79 0.94
N TYR A 74 2.34 -6.68 0.27
CA TYR A 74 3.03 -5.56 0.90
C TYR A 74 2.21 -4.95 2.03
N THR A 75 0.93 -4.65 1.77
CA THR A 75 0.02 -4.05 2.77
C THR A 75 -0.16 -4.98 3.97
N LEU A 76 -0.31 -6.29 3.75
CA LEU A 76 -0.44 -7.27 4.84
C LEU A 76 0.81 -7.28 5.71
N LYS A 77 1.99 -7.38 5.08
CA LYS A 77 3.25 -7.47 5.80
C LYS A 77 3.57 -6.18 6.56
N GLU A 78 3.29 -5.02 5.96
CA GLU A 78 3.49 -3.74 6.62
C GLU A 78 2.51 -3.54 7.78
N SER A 79 1.27 -4.02 7.62
CA SER A 79 0.27 -4.04 8.70
C SER A 79 0.73 -4.93 9.86
N GLN A 80 1.29 -6.10 9.58
CA GLN A 80 1.89 -6.98 10.60
C GLN A 80 3.04 -6.29 11.34
N ASN A 81 3.96 -5.64 10.61
CA ASN A 81 5.05 -4.88 11.22
C ASN A 81 4.55 -3.73 12.10
N PHE A 82 3.52 -3.03 11.65
CA PHE A 82 2.88 -1.97 12.41
C PHE A 82 2.27 -2.50 13.72
N ILE A 83 1.51 -3.60 13.65
CA ILE A 83 0.94 -4.25 14.83
C ILE A 83 2.03 -4.75 15.78
N GLU A 84 3.10 -5.34 15.25
CA GLU A 84 4.23 -5.80 16.05
C GLU A 84 4.88 -4.64 16.80
N ARG A 85 5.22 -3.56 16.08
CA ARG A 85 5.94 -2.41 16.63
C ARG A 85 5.13 -1.59 17.63
N PHE A 86 3.85 -1.39 17.38
CA PHE A 86 3.02 -0.47 18.20
C PHE A 86 2.10 -1.18 19.18
N PHE A 87 1.79 -2.45 18.95
CA PHE A 87 0.82 -3.21 19.77
C PHE A 87 1.38 -4.55 20.26
N SER A 88 2.70 -4.76 20.14
CA SER A 88 3.39 -5.98 20.58
C SER A 88 2.75 -7.25 20.02
N GLY A 89 2.39 -7.21 18.73
CA GLY A 89 1.82 -8.35 18.01
C GLY A 89 0.33 -8.58 18.25
N ARG A 90 -0.33 -7.79 19.10
CA ARG A 90 -1.75 -7.98 19.43
C ARG A 90 -2.63 -6.98 18.68
N ILE A 91 -3.58 -7.50 17.91
CA ILE A 91 -4.56 -6.66 17.18
C ILE A 91 -5.71 -6.15 18.07
N ALA A 92 -6.08 -6.89 19.13
CA ALA A 92 -7.23 -6.54 19.98
C ALA A 92 -7.15 -5.14 20.62
N PRO A 93 -5.98 -4.67 21.14
CA PRO A 93 -5.86 -3.31 21.67
C PRO A 93 -6.10 -2.22 20.61
N LEU A 94 -5.70 -2.43 19.35
CA LEU A 94 -5.97 -1.49 18.25
C LEU A 94 -7.49 -1.34 18.04
N VAL A 95 -8.20 -2.46 17.91
CA VAL A 95 -9.66 -2.49 17.72
C VAL A 95 -10.36 -1.86 18.93
N SER A 96 -9.91 -2.16 20.16
CA SER A 96 -10.46 -1.57 21.37
C SER A 96 -10.28 -0.05 21.42
N GLY A 97 -9.15 0.47 20.92
CA GLY A 97 -8.90 1.91 20.80
C GLY A 97 -9.94 2.58 19.90
N PHE A 98 -10.14 2.06 18.69
CA PHE A 98 -11.13 2.61 17.75
C PHE A 98 -12.57 2.52 18.25
N ALA A 99 -12.92 1.43 18.96
CA ALA A 99 -14.23 1.27 19.57
C ALA A 99 -14.51 2.34 20.64
N LYS A 100 -13.50 2.66 21.47
CA LYS A 100 -13.61 3.67 22.54
C LYS A 100 -13.68 5.09 22.00
N SER A 101 -13.09 5.36 20.84
CA SER A 101 -13.11 6.67 20.20
C SER A 101 -14.27 6.89 19.23
N GLU A 102 -15.27 5.98 19.22
CA GLU A 102 -16.43 6.01 18.29
C GLU A 102 -16.03 6.08 16.80
N GLN A 103 -14.85 5.55 16.46
CA GLN A 103 -14.31 5.55 15.09
C GLN A 103 -14.63 4.26 14.33
N LEU A 104 -15.34 3.30 14.95
CA LEU A 104 -15.82 2.10 14.27
C LEU A 104 -17.27 2.30 13.83
N SER A 105 -17.51 2.20 12.52
CA SER A 105 -18.87 2.21 12.01
C SER A 105 -19.59 0.89 12.34
N GLN A 106 -20.92 0.91 12.32
CA GLN A 106 -21.70 -0.32 12.50
C GLN A 106 -21.40 -1.36 11.41
N GLN A 107 -21.03 -0.91 10.21
CA GLN A 107 -20.61 -1.78 9.12
C GLN A 107 -19.31 -2.50 9.47
N ASP A 108 -18.28 -1.78 9.90
CA ASP A 108 -16.98 -2.37 10.29
C ASP A 108 -17.15 -3.41 11.40
N ILE A 109 -18.00 -3.10 12.40
CA ILE A 109 -18.30 -4.03 13.51
C ILE A 109 -18.93 -5.32 12.98
N ASN A 110 -19.86 -5.22 12.05
CA ASN A 110 -20.55 -6.38 11.48
C ASN A 110 -19.59 -7.22 10.61
N GLU A 111 -18.74 -6.58 9.82
CA GLU A 111 -17.71 -7.26 9.02
C GLU A 111 -16.69 -8.00 9.91
N LEU A 112 -16.20 -7.35 10.97
CA LEU A 112 -15.28 -7.98 11.93
C LEU A 112 -15.90 -9.18 12.63
N LYS A 113 -17.16 -9.08 13.08
CA LYS A 113 -17.89 -10.21 13.69
C LYS A 113 -18.01 -11.37 12.72
N LYS A 114 -18.38 -11.09 11.46
CA LYS A 114 -18.52 -12.12 10.42
C LYS A 114 -17.20 -12.85 10.17
N VAL A 115 -16.09 -12.12 10.08
CA VAL A 115 -14.75 -12.72 9.90
C VAL A 115 -14.38 -13.64 11.08
N ILE A 116 -14.64 -13.23 12.32
CA ILE A 116 -14.38 -14.04 13.51
C ILE A 116 -15.24 -15.31 13.50
N ASP A 117 -16.54 -15.18 13.25
CA ASP A 117 -17.48 -16.31 13.20
C ASP A 117 -17.09 -17.32 12.10
N GLU A 118 -16.66 -16.85 10.93
CA GLU A 118 -16.19 -17.70 9.84
C GLU A 118 -14.90 -18.44 10.19
N TRP A 119 -13.94 -17.74 10.82
CA TRP A 119 -12.69 -18.35 11.27
C TRP A 119 -12.94 -19.43 12.33
N GLU A 120 -13.80 -19.17 13.33
CA GLU A 120 -14.14 -20.15 14.37
C GLU A 120 -14.82 -21.41 13.81
N LYS A 121 -15.62 -21.27 12.75
CA LYS A 121 -16.26 -22.40 12.05
C LYS A 121 -15.26 -23.24 11.25
N GLN A 122 -14.22 -22.63 10.68
CA GLN A 122 -13.18 -23.33 9.92
C GLN A 122 -12.17 -24.06 10.82
N GLN A 123 -12.07 -23.66 12.09
CA GLN A 123 -11.21 -24.30 13.10
C GLN A 123 -11.92 -25.44 13.87
N LYS A 124 -13.19 -25.71 13.57
CA LYS A 124 -13.96 -26.84 14.09
C LYS A 124 -14.01 -27.97 13.08
#